data_AF-A0A1G7PNW1-F1
#
_entry.id   AF-A0A1G7PNW1-F1
#
_cell.length_a   1.000
_cell.length_b   1.000
_cell.length_c   1.000
_cell.angle_alpha   90.00
_cell.angle_beta   90.00
_cell.angle_gamma   90.00
#
_symmetry.space_group_name_H-M   'P 1'
#
loop_
_entity.id
_entity.type
_entity.pdbx_description
1 polymer ?
#
loop_
_entity_poly.entity_id
_entity_poly.type
_entity_poly.pdbx_seq_one_letter_code
_entity_poly.pdbx_strand_id
1 'polypeptide(L)'
;MVSTTAVKRALAALATRTDTARRPYVAVIDEADAARTDLRRAAEFADAVGLDRLADAVDAADRAGNEAAAERGREALVAYRAFRRAAAGEKTDHRDRGDGGRTDRDHFRSGPGIPKPDTGQDATR
;
A
#
# COMPACT_ATOMS: atom_id res chain seq x y z
N MET A 1 47.85 -17.83 -9.22
CA MET A 1 47.19 -16.78 -8.41
C MET A 1 46.37 -15.90 -9.33
N VAL A 2 45.06 -15.82 -9.13
CA VAL A 2 44.21 -14.90 -9.89
C VAL A 2 44.50 -13.48 -9.41
N SER A 3 44.85 -12.58 -10.33
CA SER A 3 45.14 -11.18 -10.00
C SER A 3 43.85 -10.46 -9.60
N THR A 4 43.94 -9.56 -8.61
CA THR A 4 42.84 -8.69 -8.18
C THR A 4 42.24 -7.89 -9.33
N THR A 5 43.02 -7.57 -10.37
CA THR A 5 42.53 -6.91 -11.58
C THR A 5 41.60 -7.80 -12.41
N ALA A 6 41.89 -9.10 -12.49
CA ALA A 6 41.04 -10.07 -13.18
C ALA A 6 39.71 -10.27 -12.43
N VAL A 7 39.76 -10.31 -11.10
CA VAL A 7 38.56 -10.36 -10.25
C VAL A 7 37.72 -9.10 -10.44
N LYS A 8 38.32 -7.90 -10.41
CA LYS A 8 37.61 -6.64 -10.65
C LYS A 8 36.95 -6.58 -12.03
N ARG A 9 37.65 -7.03 -13.08
CA ARG A 9 37.08 -7.12 -14.43
C ARG A 9 35.92 -8.11 -14.51
N ALA A 10 36.04 -9.26 -13.87
CA ALA A 10 34.99 -10.27 -13.85
C ALA A 10 33.75 -9.77 -13.10
N LEU A 11 33.91 -9.10 -11.96
CA LEU A 11 32.80 -8.48 -11.24
C LEU A 11 32.15 -7.33 -12.03
N ALA A 12 32.93 -6.47 -12.68
CA ALA A 12 32.40 -5.38 -13.51
C ALA A 12 31.61 -5.92 -14.73
N ALA A 13 32.13 -6.97 -15.38
CA ALA A 13 31.44 -7.65 -16.48
C ALA A 13 30.16 -8.34 -16.00
N LEU A 14 30.19 -8.96 -14.81
CA LEU A 14 29.02 -9.59 -14.21
C LEU A 14 27.95 -8.54 -13.86
N ALA A 15 28.32 -7.43 -13.24
CA ALA A 15 27.41 -6.33 -12.93
C ALA A 15 26.75 -5.78 -14.19
N THR A 16 27.54 -5.46 -15.23
CA THR A 16 27.04 -4.96 -16.52
C THR A 16 26.10 -5.96 -17.20
N ARG A 17 26.41 -7.26 -17.12
CA ARG A 17 25.55 -8.33 -17.69
C ARG A 17 24.23 -8.45 -16.94
N THR A 18 24.24 -8.34 -15.62
CA THR A 18 23.01 -8.37 -14.82
C THR A 18 22.17 -7.12 -15.02
N ASP A 19 22.80 -5.96 -15.17
CA ASP A 19 22.15 -4.67 -15.47
C ASP A 19 21.45 -4.69 -16.84
N THR A 20 22.11 -5.24 -17.85
CA THR A 20 21.55 -5.39 -19.21
C THR A 20 20.55 -6.54 -19.34
N ALA A 21 20.67 -7.60 -18.52
CA ALA A 21 19.73 -8.71 -18.50
C ALA A 21 18.43 -8.38 -17.74
N ARG A 22 18.50 -7.52 -16.72
CA ARG A 22 17.32 -7.02 -16.02
C ARG A 22 16.67 -5.96 -16.91
N ARG A 23 15.68 -6.40 -17.70
CA ARG A 23 14.95 -5.51 -18.60
C ARG A 23 14.47 -4.28 -17.81
N PRO A 24 14.63 -3.06 -18.34
CA PRO A 24 14.54 -1.82 -17.57
C PRO A 24 13.21 -1.65 -16.82
N TYR A 25 12.12 -2.23 -17.32
CA TYR A 25 10.82 -2.24 -16.63
C TYR A 25 10.81 -3.06 -15.34
N VAL A 26 11.58 -4.16 -15.25
CA VAL A 26 11.66 -5.01 -14.04
C VAL A 26 12.31 -4.25 -12.89
N ALA A 27 13.35 -3.48 -13.17
CA ALA A 27 14.02 -2.67 -12.16
C ALA A 27 13.08 -1.61 -11.57
N VAL A 28 12.31 -0.92 -12.43
CA VAL A 28 11.33 0.10 -12.00
C VAL A 28 10.21 -0.53 -11.16
N ILE A 29 9.72 -1.70 -11.54
CA ILE A 29 8.67 -2.42 -10.80
C ILE A 29 9.20 -2.92 -9.44
N ASP A 30 10.40 -3.51 -9.42
CA ASP A 30 11.04 -3.97 -8.18
C ASP A 30 11.29 -2.82 -7.20
N GLU A 31 11.73 -1.67 -7.71
CA GLU A 31 11.96 -0.47 -6.91
C GLU A 31 10.65 0.09 -6.34
N ALA A 32 9.60 0.17 -7.17
CA ALA A 32 8.27 0.62 -6.73
C ALA A 32 7.68 -0.27 -5.63
N ASP A 33 7.80 -1.59 -5.78
CA ASP A 33 7.33 -2.61 -4.83
C ASP A 33 8.13 -2.56 -3.52
N ALA A 34 9.44 -2.33 -3.57
CA ALA A 34 10.25 -2.16 -2.36
C ALA A 34 9.92 -0.85 -1.62
N ALA A 35 9.79 0.26 -2.35
CA ALA A 35 9.54 1.58 -1.79
C ALA A 35 8.17 1.69 -1.09
N ARG A 36 7.17 0.86 -1.45
CA ARG A 36 5.82 0.90 -0.84
C ARG A 36 5.81 0.65 0.68
N THR A 37 6.87 0.05 1.22
CA THR A 37 7.00 -0.26 2.65
C THR A 37 7.55 0.90 3.49
N ASP A 38 8.06 1.95 2.84
CA ASP A 38 8.62 3.14 3.47
C ASP A 38 8.02 4.38 2.80
N LEU A 39 7.18 5.11 3.53
CA LEU A 39 6.47 6.28 3.00
C LEU A 39 7.40 7.37 2.45
N ARG A 40 8.59 7.54 3.03
CA ARG A 40 9.54 8.53 2.55
C ARG A 40 10.13 8.11 1.21
N ARG A 41 10.53 6.84 1.10
CA ARG A 41 11.01 6.29 -0.18
C ARG A 41 9.93 6.22 -1.25
N ALA A 42 8.69 5.94 -0.86
CA ALA A 42 7.55 5.97 -1.77
C ALA A 42 7.33 7.38 -2.36
N ALA A 43 7.44 8.43 -1.53
CA ALA A 43 7.36 9.81 -2.00
C ALA A 43 8.54 10.16 -2.93
N GLU A 44 9.77 9.80 -2.55
CA GLU A 44 10.96 10.03 -3.38
C GLU A 44 10.86 9.30 -4.74
N PHE A 45 10.34 8.08 -4.76
CA PHE A 45 10.08 7.34 -6.00
C PHE A 45 9.02 8.03 -6.87
N ALA A 46 7.92 8.47 -6.27
CA ALA A 46 6.86 9.19 -6.99
C ALA A 46 7.37 10.49 -7.61
N ASP A 47 8.24 11.22 -6.91
CA ASP A 47 8.83 12.47 -7.39
C ASP A 47 9.92 12.25 -8.47
N ALA A 48 10.76 11.22 -8.32
CA ALA A 48 11.90 10.97 -9.21
C ALA A 48 11.53 10.17 -10.47
N VAL A 49 10.66 9.17 -10.34
CA VAL A 49 10.31 8.23 -11.42
C VAL A 49 8.96 8.59 -12.03
N GLY A 50 7.99 8.96 -11.21
CA GLY A 50 6.63 9.27 -11.64
C GLY A 50 5.74 8.04 -11.84
N LEU A 51 4.47 8.16 -11.47
CA LEU A 51 3.49 7.07 -11.59
C LEU A 51 3.16 6.69 -13.04
N ASP A 52 3.27 7.65 -13.97
CA ASP A 52 3.05 7.40 -15.40
C ASP A 52 4.13 6.47 -15.97
N ARG A 53 5.38 6.65 -15.53
CA ARG A 53 6.50 5.79 -15.92
C ARG A 53 6.41 4.39 -15.32
N LEU A 54 5.85 4.27 -14.11
CA LEU A 54 5.52 2.97 -13.52
C LEU A 54 4.42 2.26 -14.33
N ALA A 55 3.40 3.00 -14.80
CA ALA A 55 2.37 2.45 -15.69
C ALA A 55 2.96 1.98 -17.03
N ASP A 56 3.83 2.76 -17.66
CA ASP A 56 4.54 2.36 -18.89
C ASP A 56 5.39 1.10 -18.68
N ALA A 57 6.00 0.95 -17.50
CA ALA A 57 6.78 -0.23 -17.15
C ALA A 57 5.90 -1.48 -16.99
N VAL A 58 4.70 -1.35 -16.43
CA VAL A 58 3.70 -2.43 -16.35
C VAL A 58 3.26 -2.85 -17.74
N ASP A 59 2.92 -1.90 -18.61
CA ASP A 59 2.53 -2.18 -20.00
C ASP A 59 3.65 -2.87 -20.78
N ALA A 60 4.91 -2.48 -20.54
CA ALA A 60 6.06 -3.15 -21.12
C ALA A 60 6.25 -4.59 -20.59
N ALA A 61 5.95 -4.84 -19.31
CA ALA A 61 5.98 -6.17 -18.72
C ALA A 61 4.89 -7.08 -19.29
N ASP A 62 3.67 -6.56 -19.45
CA ASP A 62 2.55 -7.27 -20.10
C ASP A 62 2.88 -7.61 -21.55
N ARG A 63 3.36 -6.64 -22.35
CA ARG A 63 3.79 -6.88 -23.74
C ARG A 63 4.93 -7.90 -23.85
N ALA A 64 5.75 -8.01 -22.81
CA ALA A 64 6.84 -8.97 -22.73
C ALA A 64 6.40 -10.37 -22.25
N GLY A 65 5.14 -10.56 -21.87
CA GLY A 65 4.64 -11.81 -21.29
C GLY A 65 5.19 -12.09 -19.89
N ASN A 66 5.67 -11.08 -19.17
CA ASN A 66 6.16 -11.24 -17.79
C ASN A 66 5.04 -10.90 -16.81
N GLU A 67 4.10 -11.84 -16.65
CA GLU A 67 2.90 -11.70 -15.81
C GLU A 67 3.25 -11.40 -14.35
N ALA A 68 4.28 -12.05 -13.79
CA ALA A 68 4.68 -11.84 -12.40
C ALA A 68 5.21 -10.42 -12.14
N ALA A 69 5.89 -9.80 -13.11
CA ALA A 69 6.30 -8.40 -13.00
C ALA A 69 5.10 -7.47 -13.18
N ALA A 70 4.24 -7.73 -14.18
CA ALA A 70 3.08 -6.90 -14.43
C ALA A 70 2.11 -6.86 -13.24
N GLU A 71 1.89 -8.00 -12.58
CA GLU A 71 1.03 -8.08 -11.40
C GLU A 71 1.56 -7.25 -10.23
N ARG A 72 2.85 -7.40 -9.90
CA ARG A 72 3.48 -6.59 -8.84
C ARG A 72 3.43 -5.10 -9.15
N GLY A 73 3.63 -4.70 -10.40
CA GLY A 73 3.52 -3.30 -10.80
C GLY A 73 2.08 -2.77 -10.73
N ARG A 74 1.06 -3.58 -11.06
CA ARG A 74 -0.35 -3.24 -10.85
C ARG A 74 -0.67 -3.04 -9.37
N GLU A 75 -0.24 -3.96 -8.50
CA GLU A 75 -0.40 -3.83 -7.05
C GLU A 75 0.26 -2.54 -6.52
N ALA A 76 1.48 -2.25 -6.97
CA ALA A 76 2.17 -1.02 -6.61
C ALA A 76 1.37 0.23 -7.04
N LEU A 77 0.86 0.27 -8.28
CA LEU A 77 0.03 1.39 -8.75
C LEU A 77 -1.24 1.59 -7.91
N VAL A 78 -1.91 0.51 -7.50
CA VAL A 78 -3.07 0.59 -6.62
C VAL A 78 -2.68 1.20 -5.26
N ALA A 79 -1.56 0.76 -4.68
CA ALA A 79 -1.06 1.30 -3.41
C ALA A 79 -0.72 2.80 -3.52
N TYR A 80 0.01 3.21 -4.55
CA TYR A 80 0.35 4.62 -4.77
C TYR A 80 -0.89 5.51 -4.99
N ARG A 81 -1.89 5.03 -5.71
CA ARG A 81 -3.17 5.73 -5.87
C ARG A 81 -3.90 5.86 -4.53
N ALA A 82 -3.89 4.82 -3.70
CA ALA A 82 -4.45 4.87 -2.35
C ALA A 82 -3.70 5.87 -1.45
N PHE A 83 -2.36 5.92 -1.52
CA PHE A 83 -1.56 6.91 -0.80
C PHE A 83 -1.89 8.34 -1.23
N ARG A 84 -2.00 8.61 -2.54
CA ARG A 84 -2.39 9.93 -3.06
C ARG A 84 -3.79 10.33 -2.58
N ARG A 85 -4.73 9.39 -2.56
CA ARG A 85 -6.09 9.61 -2.08
C ARG A 85 -6.10 9.94 -0.58
N ALA A 86 -5.38 9.17 0.22
CA ALA A 86 -5.24 9.43 1.65
C ALA A 86 -4.57 10.80 1.93
N ALA A 87 -3.53 11.16 1.16
CA ALA A 87 -2.85 12.44 1.27
C ALA A 87 -3.73 13.64 0.86
N ALA A 88 -4.64 13.44 -0.11
CA ALA A 88 -5.63 14.44 -0.51
C ALA A 88 -6.73 14.67 0.55
N GLY A 89 -6.70 13.94 1.67
CA GLY A 89 -7.72 14.04 2.71
C GLY A 89 -9.06 13.43 2.31
N GLU A 90 -9.11 12.74 1.16
CA GLU A 90 -10.23 11.86 0.82
C GLU A 90 -10.16 10.65 1.76
N LYS A 91 -10.73 10.81 2.96
CA LYS A 91 -11.16 9.67 3.75
C LYS A 91 -11.93 8.78 2.77
N THR A 92 -11.51 7.54 2.65
CA THR A 92 -12.35 6.48 2.15
C THR A 92 -13.62 6.60 2.97
N ASP A 93 -14.65 7.23 2.41
CA ASP A 93 -16.01 6.95 2.80
C ASP A 93 -16.11 5.44 2.59
N HIS A 94 -15.87 4.70 3.66
CA HIS A 94 -16.68 3.54 3.93
C HIS A 94 -18.10 4.07 3.83
N ARG A 95 -18.63 4.05 2.60
CA ARG A 95 -20.06 4.03 2.36
C ARG A 95 -20.49 2.74 2.99
N ASP A 96 -20.73 2.87 4.30
CA ASP A 96 -21.88 2.35 4.98
C ASP A 96 -22.85 1.82 3.93
N ARG A 97 -22.77 0.51 3.72
CA ARG A 97 -23.75 -0.21 2.91
C ARG A 97 -25.00 -0.36 3.77
N GLY A 98 -25.53 0.78 4.21
CA GLY A 98 -26.86 0.93 4.73
C GLY A 98 -27.80 0.98 3.54
N ASP A 99 -28.07 -0.19 2.97
CA ASP A 99 -29.17 -0.36 2.03
C ASP A 99 -30.23 -1.25 2.66
N GLY A 100 -31.34 -0.61 3.03
CA GLY A 100 -32.64 -1.25 3.13
C GLY A 100 -33.11 -1.66 4.53
N GLY A 101 -33.73 -0.73 5.26
CA GLY A 101 -34.56 -1.14 6.40
C GLY A 101 -35.16 -0.02 7.22
N ARG A 102 -36.21 0.60 6.69
CA ARG A 102 -37.25 1.38 7.40
C ARG A 102 -37.29 1.08 8.92
N THR A 103 -37.10 2.08 9.76
CA THR A 103 -38.13 2.60 10.68
C THR A 103 -37.50 3.64 11.60
N ASP A 104 -38.11 4.81 11.57
CA ASP A 104 -38.35 5.66 12.73
C ASP A 104 -38.42 4.83 14.04
N ARG A 105 -37.35 4.88 14.84
CA ARG A 105 -37.31 4.33 16.20
C ARG A 105 -36.07 4.83 16.94
N ASP A 106 -36.27 5.93 17.66
CA ASP A 106 -35.70 6.25 18.96
C ASP A 106 -34.28 5.77 19.26
N HIS A 107 -33.35 6.72 19.22
CA HIS A 107 -31.97 6.62 19.72
C HIS A 107 -31.87 6.49 21.27
N PHE A 108 -32.77 5.75 21.91
CA PHE A 108 -32.63 5.34 23.31
C PHE A 108 -32.15 3.90 23.37
N ARG A 109 -30.83 3.72 23.56
CA ARG A 109 -30.31 2.42 23.99
C ARG A 109 -30.68 2.23 25.46
N SER A 110 -31.84 1.63 25.72
CA SER A 110 -32.16 1.08 27.04
C SER A 110 -31.19 -0.07 27.33
N GLY A 111 -30.04 0.26 27.94
CA GLY A 111 -29.24 -0.74 28.62
C GLY A 111 -30.07 -1.36 29.74
N PRO A 112 -29.89 -2.66 30.05
CA PRO A 112 -30.57 -3.27 31.19
C PRO A 112 -30.13 -2.53 32.46
N GLY A 113 -31.04 -1.74 33.03
CA GLY A 113 -30.79 -1.00 34.25
C GLY A 113 -30.46 -1.97 35.38
N ILE A 114 -29.34 -1.74 36.07
CA ILE A 114 -29.02 -2.46 37.30
C ILE A 114 -29.97 -1.90 38.38
N PRO A 115 -30.85 -2.72 38.99
CA PRO A 115 -31.69 -2.24 40.09
C PRO A 115 -30.78 -1.73 41.21
N LYS A 116 -30.97 -0.48 41.64
CA LYS A 116 -30.29 0.01 42.85
C LYS A 116 -30.89 -0.75 44.04
N PRO A 117 -30.06 -1.34 44.92
CA PRO A 117 -30.58 -1.89 46.16
C PRO A 117 -31.17 -0.75 47.00
N ASP A 118 -32.32 -1.02 47.63
CA ASP A 118 -32.92 -0.14 48.62
C ASP A 118 -31.94 0.00 49.79
N THR A 119 -31.09 1.02 49.75
CA THR A 119 -30.39 1.47 50.94
C THR A 119 -31.43 2.15 51.81
N GLY A 120 -32.14 1.34 52.60
CA GLY A 120 -32.94 1.78 53.74
C GLY A 120 -32.06 2.56 54.69
N GLN A 121 -32.05 3.88 54.53
CA GLN A 121 -31.69 4.80 55.59
C GLN A 121 -33.02 5.26 56.18
N ASP A 122 -33.43 4.60 57.26
CA ASP A 122 -34.49 5.12 58.13
C ASP A 122 -34.04 6.49 58.66
N ALA A 123 -34.53 7.54 58.02
CA ALA A 123 -34.44 8.89 58.53
C ALA A 123 -35.46 9.04 59.67
N THR A 124 -35.02 8.70 60.88
CA THR A 124 -35.40 9.29 62.18
C THR A 124 -36.83 9.81 62.37
N ARG A 125 -37.60 9.17 63.28
CA ARG A 125 -38.34 9.89 64.33
C ARG A 125 -38.66 9.01 65.54
#